data_AF-A0A368SS92-F1
#
_entry.id   AF-A0A368SS92-F1
#
_cell.length_a   1.000
_cell.length_b   1.000
_cell.length_c   1.000
_cell.angle_alpha   90.00
_cell.angle_beta   90.00
_cell.angle_gamma   90.00
#
_symmetry.space_group_name_H-M   'P 1'
#
loop_
_entity.id
_entity.type
_entity.pdbx_description
1 polymer ?
#
loop_
_entity_poly.entity_id
_entity_poly.type
_entity_poly.pdbx_seq_one_letter_code
_entity_poly.pdbx_strand_id
1 'polypeptide(L)'
;MAFLQHGPNECLLNTVEAGAMAAWPDLNVHFRFISCVENLVVKGQFDKWSSCFQKLGLNTKPIVECYHSGQGYKLDLKYANQTDALKPPLRYVPWVVVDGQPLLEDYENIEVYICKAYKGSPPKRSAGGWSIVGRRRTRAAASLTAPAAIKLARHL
;
A
#
# COMPACT_ATOMS: atom_id res chain seq x y z
N MET A 1 17.16 9.50 7.69
CA MET A 1 16.83 9.44 9.13
C MET A 1 15.31 9.34 9.20
N ALA A 2 14.74 8.20 9.60
CA ALA A 2 13.30 8.05 9.78
C ALA A 2 12.83 9.09 10.80
N PHE A 3 12.06 10.07 10.34
CA PHE A 3 11.59 11.17 11.18
C PHE A 3 10.43 10.62 12.01
N LEU A 4 10.65 10.42 13.32
CA LEU A 4 9.64 9.96 14.27
C LEU A 4 8.66 11.10 14.60
N GLN A 5 7.90 11.57 13.60
CA GLN A 5 6.89 12.62 13.77
C GLN A 5 5.74 12.16 14.68
N HIS A 6 5.48 10.84 14.75
CA HIS A 6 4.36 10.28 15.50
C HIS A 6 4.76 9.22 16.56
N GLY A 7 6.02 9.22 16.99
CA GLY A 7 6.51 8.40 18.11
C GLY A 7 6.72 6.91 17.78
N PRO A 8 6.90 6.05 18.81
CA PRO A 8 7.35 4.66 18.61
C PRO A 8 6.31 3.76 17.92
N ASN A 9 5.02 4.09 18.02
CA ASN A 9 3.97 3.30 17.38
C ASN A 9 4.01 3.40 15.85
N GLU A 10 4.34 4.58 15.31
CA GLU A 10 4.52 4.75 13.87
C GLU A 10 5.65 3.86 13.35
N CYS A 11 6.81 3.88 14.03
CA CYS A 11 7.94 3.02 13.69
C CYS A 11 7.56 1.53 13.69
N LEU A 12 6.85 1.07 14.73
CA LEU A 12 6.35 -0.31 14.79
C LEU A 12 5.42 -0.65 13.62
N LEU A 13 4.45 0.22 13.32
CA LEU A 13 3.45 -0.04 12.28
C LEU A 13 4.06 0.02 10.88
N ASN A 14 5.03 0.90 10.65
CA ASN A 14 5.84 0.92 9.43
C ASN A 14 6.51 -0.42 9.17
N THR A 15 7.16 -1.00 10.19
CA THR A 15 7.80 -2.31 10.08
C THR A 15 6.77 -3.43 9.83
N VAL A 16 5.61 -3.36 10.49
CA VAL A 16 4.51 -4.32 10.32
C VAL A 16 3.96 -4.29 8.88
N GLU A 17 3.73 -3.10 8.34
CA GLU A 17 3.22 -2.89 6.98
C GLU A 17 4.26 -3.27 5.93
N ALA A 18 5.53 -2.91 6.15
CA ALA A 18 6.66 -3.36 5.33
C ALA A 18 6.76 -4.90 5.31
N GLY A 19 6.62 -5.53 6.47
CA GLY A 19 6.57 -6.99 6.60
C GLY A 19 5.39 -7.60 5.85
N ALA A 20 4.21 -6.96 5.88
CA ALA A 20 3.03 -7.43 5.15
C ALA A 20 3.24 -7.41 3.64
N MET A 21 3.85 -6.34 3.12
CA MET A 21 4.22 -6.24 1.70
C MET A 21 5.24 -7.30 1.29
N ALA A 22 6.20 -7.62 2.17
CA ALA A 22 7.21 -8.64 1.91
C ALA A 22 6.65 -10.08 1.99
N ALA A 23 5.77 -10.35 2.97
CA ALA A 23 5.21 -11.67 3.21
C ALA A 23 4.10 -12.05 2.22
N TRP A 24 3.31 -11.07 1.78
CA TRP A 24 2.16 -11.30 0.90
C TRP A 24 2.32 -10.50 -0.40
N PRO A 25 2.97 -11.06 -1.43
CA PRO A 25 3.22 -10.35 -2.69
C PRO A 25 1.93 -10.04 -3.49
N ASP A 26 0.81 -10.69 -3.17
CA ASP A 26 -0.50 -10.33 -3.73
C ASP A 26 -0.97 -8.98 -3.18
N LEU A 27 -1.12 -8.00 -4.08
CA LEU A 27 -1.57 -6.64 -3.77
C LEU A 27 -2.88 -6.62 -2.98
N ASN A 28 -3.87 -7.43 -3.37
CA ASN A 28 -5.16 -7.44 -2.70
C ASN A 28 -5.06 -7.95 -1.27
N VAL A 29 -4.07 -8.79 -0.97
CA VAL A 29 -3.88 -9.36 0.36
C VAL A 29 -3.22 -8.35 1.28
N HIS A 30 -2.01 -7.87 0.95
CA HIS A 30 -1.32 -6.93 1.84
C HIS A 30 -2.03 -5.58 1.91
N PHE A 31 -2.62 -5.09 0.82
CA PHE A 31 -3.30 -3.79 0.83
C PHE A 31 -4.54 -3.80 1.72
N ARG A 32 -5.29 -4.91 1.76
CA ARG A 32 -6.42 -5.07 2.71
C ARG A 32 -5.95 -5.08 4.17
N PHE A 33 -4.81 -5.70 4.44
CA PHE A 33 -4.23 -5.70 5.78
C PHE A 33 -3.78 -4.30 6.20
N ILE A 34 -2.99 -3.62 5.36
CA ILE A 34 -2.54 -2.24 5.59
C ILE A 34 -3.76 -1.34 5.81
N SER A 35 -4.75 -1.37 4.90
CA SER A 35 -5.98 -0.60 5.05
C SER A 35 -6.72 -0.85 6.38
N CYS A 36 -6.71 -2.09 6.88
CA CYS A 36 -7.29 -2.39 8.19
C CYS A 36 -6.51 -1.74 9.33
N VAL A 37 -5.17 -1.79 9.29
CA VAL A 37 -4.28 -1.14 10.27
C VAL A 37 -4.48 0.38 10.22
N GLU A 38 -4.51 0.98 9.04
CA GLU A 38 -4.70 2.43 8.89
C GLU A 38 -6.02 2.93 9.46
N ASN A 39 -7.09 2.18 9.24
CA ASN A 39 -8.39 2.50 9.80
C ASN A 39 -8.38 2.49 11.34
N LEU A 40 -7.50 1.71 11.98
CA LEU A 40 -7.31 1.74 13.42
C LEU A 40 -6.45 2.93 13.85
N VAL A 41 -5.40 3.28 13.09
CA VAL A 41 -4.57 4.46 13.34
C VAL A 41 -5.42 5.74 13.30
N VAL A 42 -6.27 5.92 12.29
CA VAL A 42 -7.20 7.07 12.18
C VAL A 42 -8.15 7.15 13.38
N LYS A 43 -8.49 6.01 14.01
CA LYS A 43 -9.34 5.94 15.20
C LYS A 43 -8.56 6.07 16.52
N GLY A 44 -7.25 6.26 16.47
CA GLY A 44 -6.38 6.29 17.66
C GLY A 44 -6.23 4.94 18.35
N GLN A 45 -6.46 3.83 17.64
CA GLN A 45 -6.45 2.46 18.17
C GLN A 45 -5.23 1.66 17.66
N PHE A 46 -4.06 2.30 17.65
CA PHE A 46 -2.82 1.72 17.11
C PHE A 46 -2.45 0.38 17.77
N ASP A 47 -2.73 0.21 19.06
CA ASP A 47 -2.51 -1.01 19.84
C ASP A 47 -3.29 -2.24 19.33
N LYS A 48 -4.37 -2.01 18.56
CA LYS A 48 -5.26 -3.06 18.05
C LYS A 48 -4.90 -3.56 16.65
N TRP A 49 -3.77 -3.14 16.07
CA TRP A 49 -3.36 -3.50 14.71
C TRP A 49 -3.40 -5.01 14.45
N SER A 50 -3.01 -5.82 15.43
CA SER A 50 -2.99 -7.29 15.32
C SER A 50 -4.38 -7.92 15.16
N SER A 51 -5.45 -7.21 15.55
CA SER A 51 -6.83 -7.66 15.30
C SER A 51 -7.15 -7.81 13.80
N CYS A 52 -6.38 -7.14 12.93
CA CYS A 52 -6.55 -7.23 11.47
C CYS A 52 -6.24 -8.62 10.92
N PHE A 53 -5.38 -9.41 11.57
CA PHE A 53 -5.16 -10.81 11.16
C PHE A 53 -6.44 -11.63 11.23
N GLN A 54 -7.13 -11.59 12.38
CA GLN A 54 -8.35 -12.35 12.60
C GLN A 54 -9.48 -11.84 11.70
N LYS A 55 -9.66 -10.51 11.59
CA LYS A 55 -10.69 -9.90 10.74
C LYS A 55 -10.58 -10.30 9.27
N LEU A 56 -9.36 -10.51 8.79
CA LEU A 56 -9.09 -10.82 7.38
C LEU A 56 -8.79 -12.30 7.11
N GLY A 57 -8.69 -13.13 8.16
CA GLY A 57 -8.32 -14.54 8.03
C GLY A 57 -6.88 -14.74 7.57
N LEU A 58 -5.96 -13.88 7.99
CA LEU A 58 -4.55 -13.91 7.59
C LEU A 58 -3.67 -14.61 8.63
N ASN A 59 -2.66 -15.33 8.15
CA ASN A 59 -1.66 -15.97 9.01
C ASN A 59 -0.76 -14.92 9.67
N THR A 60 -0.65 -14.94 10.99
CA THR A 60 0.17 -13.98 11.77
C THR A 60 1.67 -14.26 11.66
N LYS A 61 2.05 -15.53 11.45
CA LYS A 61 3.43 -16.01 11.54
C LYS A 61 4.42 -15.21 10.68
N PRO A 62 4.15 -14.91 9.39
CA PRO A 62 5.11 -14.18 8.56
C PRO A 62 5.45 -12.77 9.07
N ILE A 63 4.49 -12.08 9.69
CA ILE A 63 4.70 -10.71 10.19
C ILE A 63 5.43 -10.74 11.53
N VAL A 64 5.10 -11.70 12.39
CA VAL A 64 5.80 -11.95 13.65
C VAL A 64 7.26 -12.33 13.37
N GLU A 65 7.51 -13.20 12.38
CA GLU A 65 8.87 -13.55 11.95
C GLU A 65 9.62 -12.35 11.37
N CYS A 66 8.95 -11.48 10.61
CA CYS A 66 9.54 -10.25 10.10
C CYS A 66 10.08 -9.36 11.24
N TYR A 67 9.34 -9.28 12.35
CA TYR A 67 9.73 -8.53 13.55
C TYR A 67 10.93 -9.17 14.26
N HIS A 68 10.90 -10.49 14.49
CA HIS A 68 11.92 -11.17 15.32
C HIS A 68 13.22 -11.51 14.59
N SER A 69 13.22 -11.63 13.26
CA SER A 69 14.38 -12.08 12.48
C SER A 69 15.35 -10.96 12.06
N GLY A 70 15.04 -9.70 12.39
CA GLY A 70 15.75 -8.52 11.86
C GLY A 70 15.44 -8.21 10.39
N GLN A 71 14.53 -8.97 9.77
CA GLN A 71 14.04 -8.69 8.42
C GLN A 71 13.32 -7.34 8.35
N GLY A 72 12.54 -6.99 9.39
CA GLY A 72 11.87 -5.69 9.50
C GLY A 72 12.83 -4.53 9.32
N TYR A 73 13.92 -4.51 10.10
CA TYR A 73 14.95 -3.48 10.01
C TYR A 73 15.56 -3.34 8.60
N LYS A 74 15.80 -4.47 7.91
CA LYS A 74 16.31 -4.44 6.53
C LYS A 74 15.30 -3.84 5.55
N LEU A 75 14.01 -4.10 5.76
CA LEU A 75 12.93 -3.52 4.96
C LEU A 75 12.81 -2.02 5.22
N ASP A 76 12.88 -1.60 6.48
CA ASP A 76 12.82 -0.18 6.85
C ASP A 76 13.98 0.60 6.22
N LEU A 77 15.21 0.09 6.31
CA LEU A 77 16.36 0.69 5.62
C LEU A 77 16.19 0.75 4.10
N LYS A 78 15.63 -0.32 3.50
CA LYS A 78 15.36 -0.35 2.07
C LYS A 78 14.39 0.75 1.67
N TYR A 79 13.30 0.93 2.42
CA TYR A 79 12.30 1.94 2.10
C TYR A 79 12.78 3.36 2.43
N ALA A 80 13.54 3.56 3.52
CA ALA A 80 14.21 4.82 3.81
C ALA A 80 15.10 5.26 2.63
N ASN A 81 15.92 4.35 2.09
CA ASN A 81 16.75 4.64 0.91
C ASN A 81 15.92 4.97 -0.34
N GLN A 82 14.75 4.34 -0.52
CA GLN A 82 13.85 4.66 -1.63
C GLN A 82 13.21 6.04 -1.48
N THR A 83 12.87 6.41 -0.25
CA THR A 83 12.31 7.72 0.09
C THR A 83 13.36 8.83 -0.05
N ASP A 84 14.58 8.61 0.45
CA ASP A 84 15.70 9.56 0.34
C ASP A 84 16.12 9.78 -1.13
N ALA A 85 15.91 8.78 -2.00
CA ALA A 85 16.20 8.86 -3.42
C ALA A 85 15.10 9.52 -4.27
N LEU A 86 13.99 9.98 -3.67
CA LEU A 86 12.91 10.66 -4.38
C LEU A 86 13.41 11.93 -5.07
N LYS A 87 12.87 12.19 -6.26
CA LYS A 87 13.11 13.41 -7.03
C LYS A 87 11.78 14.04 -7.43
N PRO A 88 11.50 15.29 -7.01
CA PRO A 88 12.27 16.10 -6.05
C PRO A 88 12.29 15.45 -4.64
N PRO A 89 13.21 15.88 -3.75
CA PRO A 89 13.26 15.36 -2.38
C PRO A 89 11.91 15.48 -1.66
N LEU A 90 11.63 14.53 -0.76
CA LEU A 90 10.39 14.50 0.02
C LEU A 90 10.25 15.78 0.85
N ARG A 91 9.08 16.42 0.80
CA ARG A 91 8.78 17.65 1.57
C ARG A 91 7.62 17.49 2.57
N TYR A 92 6.74 16.54 2.31
CA TYR A 92 5.57 16.20 3.12
C TYR A 92 5.08 14.81 2.72
N VAL A 93 4.18 14.25 3.51
CA VAL A 93 3.37 13.09 3.13
C VAL A 93 1.88 13.48 3.12
N PRO A 94 1.03 12.78 2.35
CA PRO A 94 1.37 11.70 1.43
C PRO A 94 2.19 12.19 0.21
N TRP A 95 3.13 11.36 -0.23
CA TRP A 95 3.84 11.59 -1.50
C TRP A 95 3.38 10.57 -2.53
N VAL A 96 2.79 11.05 -3.63
CA VAL A 96 2.19 10.20 -4.66
C VAL A 96 2.92 10.40 -5.99
N VAL A 97 3.30 9.29 -6.61
CA VAL A 97 3.95 9.26 -7.92
C VAL A 97 3.14 8.37 -8.86
N VAL A 98 2.80 8.88 -10.04
CA VAL A 98 2.10 8.13 -11.11
C VAL A 98 2.96 8.18 -12.37
N ASP A 99 3.35 7.02 -12.91
CA ASP A 99 4.21 6.90 -14.10
C ASP A 99 5.50 7.77 -14.04
N GLY A 100 6.12 7.82 -12.86
CA GLY A 100 7.31 8.63 -12.60
C GLY A 100 7.06 10.12 -12.36
N GLN A 101 5.81 10.60 -12.51
CA GLN A 101 5.42 11.97 -12.22
C GLN A 101 4.97 12.13 -10.76
N PRO A 102 5.65 12.94 -9.93
CA PRO A 102 5.15 13.32 -8.61
C PRO A 102 3.95 14.26 -8.75
N LEU A 103 2.86 13.97 -8.04
CA LEU A 103 1.62 14.76 -8.12
C LEU A 103 1.63 16.03 -7.26
N LEU A 104 2.55 16.10 -6.28
CA LEU A 104 2.67 17.20 -5.34
C LEU A 104 1.31 17.49 -4.66
N GLU A 105 0.84 18.74 -4.68
CA GLU A 105 -0.43 19.16 -4.06
C GLU A 105 -1.66 18.59 -4.77
N ASP A 106 -1.51 18.07 -6.00
CA ASP A 106 -2.62 17.52 -6.79
C ASP A 106 -2.84 16.02 -6.56
N TYR A 107 -2.32 15.49 -5.45
CA TYR A 107 -2.36 14.06 -5.13
C TYR A 107 -3.80 13.51 -4.94
N GLU A 108 -4.76 14.36 -4.57
CA GLU A 108 -6.17 13.97 -4.43
C GLU A 108 -6.80 13.62 -5.79
N ASN A 109 -6.31 14.21 -6.89
CA ASN A 109 -6.79 13.96 -8.24
C ASN A 109 -6.13 12.74 -8.90
N ILE A 110 -5.62 11.79 -8.11
CA ILE A 110 -4.85 10.61 -8.58
C ILE A 110 -5.55 9.83 -9.70
N GLU A 111 -6.89 9.72 -9.67
CA GLU A 111 -7.66 9.00 -10.68
C GLU A 111 -7.47 9.58 -12.09
N VAL A 112 -7.37 10.92 -12.20
CA VAL A 112 -7.13 11.62 -13.46
C VAL A 112 -5.76 11.26 -14.02
N TYR A 113 -4.73 11.23 -13.18
CA TYR A 113 -3.37 10.88 -13.58
C TYR A 113 -3.24 9.41 -13.96
N ILE A 114 -3.89 8.51 -13.22
CA ILE A 114 -3.95 7.09 -13.56
C ILE A 114 -4.59 6.91 -14.95
N CYS A 115 -5.73 7.56 -15.19
CA CYS A 115 -6.41 7.46 -16.48
C CYS A 115 -5.56 8.01 -17.64
N LYS A 116 -4.82 9.11 -17.42
CA LYS A 116 -3.90 9.68 -18.42
C LYS A 116 -2.70 8.77 -18.70
N ALA A 117 -2.15 8.12 -17.67
CA ALA A 117 -1.00 7.21 -17.80
C ALA A 117 -1.37 5.84 -18.38
N TYR A 118 -2.64 5.46 -18.32
CA TYR A 118 -3.10 4.15 -18.77
C TYR A 118 -3.07 4.03 -20.31
N LYS A 119 -2.21 3.14 -20.82
CA LYS A 119 -2.04 2.88 -22.27
C LYS A 119 -2.91 1.73 -22.79
N GLY A 120 -3.65 1.05 -21.92
CA GLY A 120 -4.53 -0.05 -22.30
C GLY A 120 -5.87 0.43 -22.85
N SER A 121 -6.66 -0.48 -23.41
CA SER A 121 -8.05 -0.18 -23.73
C SER A 121 -8.85 0.05 -22.45
N PRO A 122 -9.63 1.13 -22.34
CA PRO A 122 -10.46 1.37 -21.16
C PRO A 122 -11.29 0.12 -20.87
N PRO A 123 -11.38 -0.34 -19.60
CA PRO A 123 -12.29 -1.41 -19.26
C PRO A 123 -13.67 -0.98 -19.75
N LYS A 124 -14.37 -1.88 -20.48
CA LYS A 124 -15.73 -1.61 -20.94
C LYS A 124 -16.52 -1.16 -19.71
N ARG A 125 -16.90 0.13 -19.66
CA ARG A 125 -17.87 0.61 -18.67
C ARG A 125 -19.09 -0.24 -18.92
N SER A 126 -19.38 -1.17 -18.02
CA SER A 126 -20.54 -2.04 -18.14
C SER A 126 -21.77 -1.13 -18.19
N ALA A 127 -22.33 -0.98 -19.38
CA ALA A 127 -23.62 -0.36 -19.58
C ALA A 127 -24.65 -1.28 -18.92
N GLY A 128 -24.98 -0.99 -17.66
CA GLY A 128 -25.89 -1.83 -16.89
C GLY A 128 -25.97 -1.32 -15.47
N GLY A 129 -27.10 -0.70 -15.13
CA GLY A 129 -27.46 -0.41 -13.74
C GLY A 129 -27.33 -1.66 -12.88
N TRP A 130 -27.09 -1.45 -11.59
CA TRP A 130 -26.98 -2.52 -10.60
C TRP A 130 -28.15 -3.50 -10.73
N SER A 131 -27.85 -4.69 -11.24
CA SER A 131 -28.70 -5.87 -11.02
C SER A 131 -27.79 -7.01 -10.61
N ILE A 132 -27.88 -7.31 -9.32
CA ILE A 132 -27.30 -8.44 -8.62
C ILE A 132 -27.79 -9.75 -9.24
N VAL A 133 -27.04 -10.33 -10.18
CA VAL A 133 -27.18 -11.75 -10.55
C VAL A 133 -25.79 -12.35 -10.73
N GLY A 134 -25.51 -13.39 -9.95
CA GLY A 134 -24.18 -14.00 -9.83
C GLY A 134 -23.76 -14.92 -10.98
N ARG A 135 -22.48 -15.35 -10.87
CA ARG A 135 -21.78 -16.43 -11.61
C ARG A 135 -21.40 -16.08 -13.07
N ARG A 136 -20.20 -16.38 -13.60
CA ARG A 136 -19.12 -17.36 -13.33
C ARG A 136 -17.75 -16.74 -13.66
N ARG A 137 -16.69 -17.15 -12.94
CA ARG A 137 -15.27 -16.90 -13.27
C ARG A 137 -14.94 -17.45 -14.66
N THR A 138 -14.52 -16.59 -15.59
CA THR A 138 -13.66 -16.97 -16.71
C THR A 138 -12.37 -16.17 -16.60
N ARG A 139 -11.24 -16.88 -16.51
CA ARG A 139 -9.89 -16.29 -16.47
C ARG A 139 -9.58 -15.70 -17.84
N ALA A 140 -9.53 -14.38 -17.94
CA ALA A 140 -8.72 -13.71 -18.94
C ALA A 140 -7.47 -13.20 -18.24
N ALA A 141 -6.33 -13.83 -18.50
CA ALA A 141 -5.04 -13.37 -18.03
C ALA A 141 -4.64 -12.16 -18.90
N ALA A 142 -4.97 -10.96 -18.45
CA ALA A 142 -4.28 -9.77 -18.92
C ALA A 142 -2.92 -9.73 -18.20
N SER A 143 -1.85 -9.97 -18.96
CA SER A 143 -0.48 -9.82 -18.47
C SER A 143 -0.26 -8.34 -18.20
N LEU A 144 -0.45 -7.93 -16.94
CA LEU A 144 0.02 -6.66 -16.42
C LEU A 144 1.53 -6.81 -16.28
N THR A 145 2.27 -6.42 -17.31
CA THR A 145 3.67 -6.04 -17.11
C THR A 145 3.70 -4.98 -16.01
N ALA A 146 4.52 -5.23 -15.00
CA ALA A 146 4.68 -4.57 -13.71
C ALA A 146 4.24 -3.08 -13.62
N PRO A 147 3.72 -2.70 -12.44
CA PRO A 147 2.62 -1.74 -12.30
C PRO A 147 3.08 -0.31 -12.55
N ALA A 148 2.14 0.54 -12.96
CA ALA A 148 2.16 1.94 -12.54
C ALA A 148 2.22 1.92 -11.00
N ALA A 149 3.44 1.90 -10.46
CA ALA A 149 3.65 1.80 -9.04
C ALA A 149 3.28 3.15 -8.44
N ILE A 150 2.08 3.23 -7.86
CA ILE A 150 1.77 4.26 -6.89
C ILE A 150 2.74 4.02 -5.73
N LYS A 151 3.87 4.74 -5.74
CA LYS A 151 4.74 4.82 -4.57
C LYS A 151 4.10 5.84 -3.65
N LEU A 152 3.34 5.36 -2.69
CA LEU A 152 2.98 6.13 -1.52
C LEU A 152 4.19 6.11 -0.59
N ALA A 153 4.91 7.23 -0.50
CA ALA A 153 5.81 7.39 0.63
C ALA A 153 4.92 7.73 1.84
N ARG A 154 4.72 6.74 2.71
CA ARG A 154 4.46 7.02 4.12
C ARG A 154 5.77 7.43 4.78
N HIS A 155 5.68 8.03 5.96
CA HIS A 155 6.85 8.32 6.80
C HIS A 155 7.53 7.01 7.20
N LEU A 156 8.28 6.36 6.30
CA LEU A 156 9.13 5.21 6.58
C LEU A 156 10.51 5.69 7.05
#